data_AF-A0AAD5VF81-F1
#
_entry.id   AF-A0AAD5VF81-F1
#
_cell.length_a   1.000
_cell.length_b   1.000
_cell.length_c   1.000
_cell.angle_alpha   90.00
_cell.angle_beta   90.00
_cell.angle_gamma   90.00
#
_symmetry.space_group_name_H-M   'P 1'
#
loop_
_entity.id
_entity.type
_entity.pdbx_description
1 polymer ?
#
loop_
_entity_poly.entity_id
_entity_poly.type
_entity_poly.pdbx_seq_one_letter_code
_entity_poly.pdbx_strand_id
1 'polypeptide(L)'
;MLHSSSADPFKLALYKLMGRLEPARRNVPQVTTTTEDWLWFQLAMIDEEEEGGLRALAEVLLGYGERHFDGPPGQRGRRIWPTVLLICGHFERAVAALWENSETEIEAVHLAIALAYHGLLRVPSRSETSDVSPLTLSPSSPPALSLSTLIWRYVRQFVKMDAKEALQYVYTVCLSADQGEVGKEQVEIAWELVRRIIVLANSGPAWEELVGGFRADGSRFSGVIEQGAPLLRLTEAKQYNENILIRAARNSEENDRISEAIKLYNLAGDYGTVVACLATALGNTIAQSGPDEKARNIERTASEILRHYERTNRAVGKNRDAVVKLLKIREAIEAKANGRPEIALEVLESTDLIPLSGDVAKITKRAEEFKELHESVQRNLQVYLPLTMDALAGVHQKVKGTMVADATRQMTLTSIRKKSRSLMVFAGILKYRMSPDVYSYLARLDVEIAL
;
A
#
# COMPACT_ATOMS: atom_id res chain seq x y z
N MET A 1 -28.26 -44.02 50.34
CA MET A 1 -28.98 -43.02 51.18
C MET A 1 -28.95 -41.60 50.62
N LEU A 2 -28.05 -41.25 49.68
CA LEU A 2 -27.90 -39.86 49.18
C LEU A 2 -29.06 -39.36 48.29
N HIS A 3 -29.79 -40.24 47.60
CA HIS A 3 -30.89 -39.86 46.68
C HIS A 3 -32.30 -40.18 47.21
N SER A 4 -32.47 -40.24 48.54
CA SER A 4 -33.81 -40.42 49.14
C SER A 4 -34.68 -39.19 48.85
N SER A 5 -35.96 -39.37 48.50
CA SER A 5 -36.91 -38.27 48.30
C SER A 5 -37.17 -37.42 49.55
N SER A 6 -36.76 -37.91 50.73
CA SER A 6 -36.81 -37.22 52.01
C SER A 6 -35.51 -36.50 52.42
N ALA A 7 -34.45 -36.59 51.61
CA ALA A 7 -33.17 -35.96 51.92
C ALA A 7 -33.18 -34.47 51.55
N ASP A 8 -32.58 -33.63 52.40
CA ASP A 8 -32.40 -32.20 52.13
C ASP A 8 -31.48 -32.02 50.90
N PRO A 9 -31.97 -31.38 49.81
CA PRO A 9 -31.21 -31.19 48.58
C PRO A 9 -29.96 -30.31 48.75
N PHE A 10 -29.98 -29.33 49.66
CA PHE A 10 -28.83 -28.47 49.92
C PHE A 10 -27.75 -29.24 50.68
N LYS A 11 -28.15 -30.08 51.63
CA LYS A 11 -27.23 -30.98 52.34
C LYS A 11 -26.59 -31.98 51.38
N LEU A 12 -27.36 -32.53 50.44
CA LEU A 12 -26.83 -33.41 49.39
C LEU A 12 -25.81 -32.70 48.50
N ALA A 13 -26.12 -31.49 48.02
CA ALA A 13 -25.22 -30.69 47.22
C ALA A 13 -23.90 -30.39 47.96
N LEU A 14 -23.97 -30.04 49.25
CA LEU A 14 -22.79 -29.80 50.08
C LEU A 14 -21.89 -31.04 50.19
N TYR A 15 -22.46 -32.22 50.45
CA TYR A 15 -21.68 -33.46 50.50
C TYR A 15 -21.05 -33.82 49.16
N LYS A 16 -21.78 -33.62 48.05
CA LYS A 16 -21.24 -33.82 46.70
C LYS A 16 -20.03 -32.92 46.43
N LEU A 17 -20.12 -31.65 46.80
CA LEU A 17 -19.03 -30.68 46.60
C LEU A 17 -17.83 -30.98 47.50
N MET A 18 -18.05 -31.14 48.80
CA MET A 18 -16.95 -31.34 49.76
C MET A 18 -16.21 -32.66 49.56
N GLY A 19 -16.94 -33.73 49.24
CA GLY A 19 -16.37 -35.07 49.09
C GLY A 19 -16.15 -35.50 47.65
N ARG A 20 -16.42 -34.63 46.66
CA ARG A 20 -16.44 -34.96 45.21
C ARG A 20 -17.20 -36.26 44.91
N LEU A 21 -18.33 -36.47 45.60
CA LEU A 21 -19.08 -37.72 45.54
C LEU A 21 -19.89 -37.84 44.25
N GLU A 22 -19.87 -39.03 43.65
CA GLU A 22 -20.54 -39.33 42.37
C GLU A 22 -20.16 -38.34 41.26
N PRO A 23 -18.87 -38.28 40.88
CA PRO A 23 -18.37 -37.33 39.90
C PRO A 23 -18.95 -37.58 38.48
N ALA A 24 -19.50 -38.76 38.19
CA ALA A 24 -20.29 -39.00 36.98
C ALA A 24 -21.69 -38.34 36.98
N ARG A 25 -22.20 -37.88 38.14
CA ARG A 25 -23.56 -37.29 38.29
C ARG A 25 -23.50 -35.97 39.08
N ARG A 26 -22.98 -34.95 38.41
CA ARG A 26 -22.75 -33.59 38.94
C ARG A 26 -23.99 -32.69 38.82
N ASN A 27 -25.16 -33.12 39.29
CA ASN A 27 -26.37 -32.27 39.23
C ASN A 27 -27.26 -32.50 40.46
N VAL A 28 -27.73 -31.41 41.06
CA VAL A 28 -28.76 -31.41 42.10
C VAL A 28 -29.85 -30.42 41.66
N PRO A 29 -30.92 -30.87 40.99
CA PRO A 29 -31.87 -29.98 40.28
C PRO A 29 -32.52 -28.89 41.13
N GLN A 30 -32.71 -29.13 42.43
CA GLN A 30 -33.32 -28.16 43.35
C GLN A 30 -32.34 -27.07 43.82
N VAL A 31 -31.03 -27.25 43.58
CA VAL A 31 -29.95 -26.32 43.96
C VAL A 31 -29.37 -25.64 42.71
N THR A 32 -29.16 -26.38 41.62
CA THR A 32 -28.65 -25.85 40.35
C THR A 32 -29.80 -25.48 39.42
N THR A 33 -30.42 -24.33 39.70
CA THR A 33 -31.65 -23.90 39.01
C THR A 33 -31.40 -23.03 37.78
N THR A 34 -30.25 -22.34 37.73
CA THR A 34 -29.80 -21.56 36.57
C THR A 34 -28.66 -22.25 35.82
N THR A 35 -28.38 -21.79 34.60
CA THR A 35 -27.21 -22.27 33.85
C THR A 35 -25.91 -21.90 34.55
N GLU A 36 -25.83 -20.71 35.15
CA GLU A 36 -24.68 -20.28 35.95
C GLU A 36 -24.46 -21.19 37.18
N ASP A 37 -25.53 -21.54 37.93
CA ASP A 37 -25.42 -22.45 39.07
C ASP A 37 -24.93 -23.84 38.63
N TRP A 38 -25.48 -24.33 37.50
CA TRP A 38 -25.10 -25.63 36.97
C TRP A 38 -23.64 -25.64 36.52
N LEU A 39 -23.18 -24.60 35.81
CA LEU A 39 -21.78 -24.46 35.39
C LEU A 39 -20.84 -24.35 36.59
N TRP A 40 -21.18 -23.53 37.59
CA TRP A 40 -20.41 -23.44 38.83
C TRP A 40 -20.29 -24.79 39.51
N PHE A 41 -21.39 -25.54 39.60
CA PHE A 41 -21.38 -26.87 40.20
C PHE A 41 -20.53 -27.86 39.40
N GLN A 42 -20.57 -27.81 38.07
CA GLN A 42 -19.67 -28.63 37.23
C GLN A 42 -18.21 -28.31 37.53
N LEU A 43 -17.84 -27.03 37.49
CA LEU A 43 -16.47 -26.56 37.64
C LEU A 43 -15.92 -26.84 39.05
N ALA A 44 -16.72 -26.63 40.09
CA ALA A 44 -16.33 -26.88 41.48
C ALA A 44 -16.04 -28.37 41.77
N MET A 45 -16.62 -29.27 40.96
CA MET A 45 -16.39 -30.71 41.05
C MET A 45 -15.31 -31.23 40.10
N ILE A 46 -14.67 -30.38 39.29
CA ILE A 46 -13.58 -30.82 38.40
C ILE A 46 -12.35 -31.22 39.24
N ASP A 47 -11.76 -32.32 38.82
CA ASP A 47 -10.40 -32.70 39.17
C ASP A 47 -9.57 -32.74 37.87
N GLU A 48 -8.41 -32.08 37.83
CA GLU A 48 -7.56 -32.06 36.62
C GLU A 48 -6.76 -33.36 36.47
N GLU A 49 -6.52 -34.10 37.55
CA GLU A 49 -5.75 -35.34 37.52
C GLU A 49 -6.63 -36.55 37.17
N GLU A 50 -7.93 -36.46 37.45
CA GLU A 50 -8.90 -37.53 37.26
C GLU A 50 -9.99 -37.17 36.23
N GLU A 51 -10.59 -38.16 35.60
CA GLU A 51 -11.75 -38.00 34.69
C GLU A 51 -11.58 -37.02 33.50
N GLY A 52 -10.35 -36.62 33.18
CA GLY A 52 -10.04 -35.76 32.02
C GLY A 52 -10.25 -34.26 32.25
N GLY A 53 -10.40 -33.80 33.50
CA GLY A 53 -10.31 -32.39 33.87
C GLY A 53 -11.32 -31.47 33.18
N LEU A 54 -10.91 -30.21 33.00
CA LEU A 54 -11.71 -29.22 32.27
C LEU A 54 -11.99 -29.62 30.82
N ARG A 55 -11.07 -30.37 30.20
CA ARG A 55 -11.24 -30.84 28.82
C ARG A 55 -12.46 -31.74 28.68
N ALA A 56 -12.63 -32.72 29.58
CA ALA A 56 -13.76 -33.63 29.55
C ALA A 56 -15.09 -32.88 29.73
N LEU A 57 -15.15 -31.91 30.66
CA LEU A 57 -16.35 -31.06 30.81
C LEU A 57 -16.65 -30.33 29.50
N ALA A 58 -15.64 -29.74 28.88
CA ALA A 58 -15.87 -28.99 27.66
C ALA A 58 -16.31 -29.87 26.48
N GLU A 59 -15.80 -31.10 26.35
CA GLU A 59 -16.27 -32.06 25.35
C GLU A 59 -17.76 -32.40 25.55
N VAL A 60 -18.22 -32.54 26.81
CA VAL A 60 -19.64 -32.71 27.12
C VAL A 60 -20.47 -31.49 26.69
N LEU A 61 -20.00 -30.28 26.99
CA LEU A 61 -20.69 -29.04 26.61
C LEU A 61 -20.77 -28.85 25.09
N LEU A 62 -19.70 -29.18 24.37
CA LEU A 62 -19.68 -29.20 22.91
C LEU A 62 -20.66 -30.24 22.35
N GLY A 63 -20.84 -31.37 23.03
CA GLY A 63 -21.84 -32.38 22.69
C GLY A 63 -23.29 -31.89 22.84
N TYR A 64 -23.56 -31.00 23.81
CA TYR A 64 -24.86 -30.33 23.92
C TYR A 64 -25.05 -29.28 22.81
N GLY A 65 -24.00 -28.51 22.54
CA GLY A 65 -23.94 -27.51 21.46
C GLY A 65 -24.76 -26.25 21.72
N GLU A 66 -24.60 -25.26 20.83
CA GLU A 66 -25.18 -23.92 20.95
C GLU A 66 -26.69 -23.93 21.18
N ARG A 67 -27.43 -24.79 20.48
CA ARG A 67 -28.90 -24.86 20.55
C ARG A 67 -29.43 -25.21 21.94
N HIS A 68 -28.65 -25.94 22.74
CA HIS A 68 -29.03 -26.27 24.11
C HIS A 68 -29.02 -25.03 25.01
N PHE A 69 -28.10 -24.10 24.76
CA PHE A 69 -27.85 -22.94 25.59
C PHE A 69 -28.57 -21.68 25.09
N ASP A 70 -28.60 -21.48 23.78
CA ASP A 70 -29.15 -20.26 23.15
C ASP A 70 -30.54 -20.47 22.53
N GLY A 71 -31.02 -21.72 22.48
CA GLY A 71 -32.30 -22.07 21.87
C GLY A 71 -32.25 -22.08 20.33
N PRO A 72 -33.41 -22.15 19.66
CA PRO A 72 -33.48 -22.21 18.19
C PRO A 72 -33.14 -20.86 17.52
N PRO A 73 -32.58 -20.89 16.30
CA PRO A 73 -32.13 -19.69 15.61
C PRO A 73 -33.29 -18.71 15.36
N GLY A 74 -33.05 -17.42 15.61
CA GLY A 74 -34.01 -16.33 15.37
C GLY A 74 -34.87 -15.94 16.57
N GLN A 75 -34.75 -16.64 17.71
CA GLN A 75 -35.35 -16.16 18.96
C GLN A 75 -34.47 -15.07 19.59
N ARG A 76 -35.08 -13.94 19.96
CA ARG A 76 -34.40 -12.87 20.72
C ARG A 76 -34.27 -13.32 22.17
N GLY A 77 -33.08 -13.78 22.54
CA GLY A 77 -32.70 -14.18 23.90
C GLY A 77 -31.24 -13.87 24.17
N ARG A 78 -30.85 -13.86 25.46
CA ARG A 78 -29.45 -13.69 25.88
C ARG A 78 -28.66 -14.91 25.38
N ARG A 79 -27.77 -14.68 24.41
CA ARG A 79 -26.86 -15.71 23.91
C ARG A 79 -25.75 -15.95 24.91
N ILE A 80 -25.83 -17.06 25.63
CA ILE A 80 -24.89 -17.43 26.68
C ILE A 80 -23.81 -18.38 26.16
N TRP A 81 -24.00 -19.01 25.00
CA TRP A 81 -23.06 -20.01 24.47
C TRP A 81 -21.61 -19.53 24.39
N PRO A 82 -21.29 -18.32 23.90
CA PRO A 82 -19.90 -17.83 23.92
C PRO A 82 -19.35 -17.66 25.33
N THR A 83 -20.19 -17.29 26.30
CA THR A 83 -19.80 -17.17 27.71
C THR A 83 -19.52 -18.54 28.32
N VAL A 84 -20.33 -19.56 28.00
CA VAL A 84 -20.09 -20.95 28.41
C VAL A 84 -18.75 -21.44 27.89
N LEU A 85 -18.46 -21.21 26.61
CA LEU A 85 -17.18 -21.57 25.99
C LEU A 85 -16.01 -20.83 26.65
N LEU A 86 -16.16 -19.53 26.94
CA LEU A 86 -15.12 -18.72 27.58
C LEU A 86 -14.78 -19.23 28.98
N ILE A 87 -15.79 -19.50 29.81
CA ILE A 87 -15.62 -20.03 31.17
C ILE A 87 -14.93 -21.40 31.15
N CYS A 88 -15.20 -22.21 30.12
CA CYS A 88 -14.61 -23.53 29.97
C CYS A 88 -13.27 -23.53 29.22
N GLY A 89 -12.63 -22.37 29.07
CA GLY A 89 -11.30 -22.24 28.44
C GLY A 89 -11.27 -22.52 26.94
N HIS A 90 -12.42 -22.55 26.26
CA HIS A 90 -12.52 -22.75 24.80
C HIS A 90 -12.48 -21.40 24.07
N PHE A 91 -11.38 -20.67 24.27
CA PHE A 91 -11.18 -19.29 23.84
C PHE A 91 -11.41 -19.08 22.34
N GLU A 92 -10.83 -19.92 21.49
CA GLU A 92 -10.93 -19.79 20.03
C GLU A 92 -12.36 -19.98 19.55
N ARG A 93 -13.08 -20.95 20.12
CA ARG A 93 -14.49 -21.21 19.81
C ARG A 93 -15.40 -20.11 20.34
N ALA A 94 -15.12 -19.58 21.52
CA ALA A 94 -15.89 -18.48 22.12
C ALA A 94 -15.85 -17.24 21.23
N VAL A 95 -14.65 -16.86 20.78
CA VAL A 95 -14.49 -15.73 19.85
C VAL A 95 -15.17 -16.00 18.52
N ALA A 96 -15.03 -17.21 17.96
CA ALA A 96 -15.69 -17.57 16.70
C ALA A 96 -17.22 -17.49 16.81
N ALA A 97 -17.80 -17.96 17.92
CA ALA A 97 -19.24 -17.88 18.16
C ALA A 97 -19.74 -16.43 18.29
N LEU A 98 -18.96 -15.53 18.89
CA LEU A 98 -19.28 -14.08 18.89
C LEU A 98 -19.16 -13.48 17.49
N TRP A 99 -18.16 -13.89 16.71
CA TRP A 99 -17.92 -13.38 15.36
C TRP A 99 -19.00 -13.78 14.35
N GLU A 100 -19.62 -14.95 14.53
CA GLU A 100 -20.72 -15.40 13.67
C GLU A 100 -22.01 -14.58 13.81
N ASN A 101 -22.13 -13.78 14.88
CA ASN A 101 -23.27 -12.90 15.12
C ASN A 101 -22.89 -11.43 14.88
N SER A 102 -23.57 -10.79 13.94
CA SER A 102 -23.35 -9.40 13.54
C SER A 102 -23.46 -8.38 14.68
N GLU A 103 -24.28 -8.67 15.70
CA GLU A 103 -24.44 -7.79 16.86
C GLU A 103 -23.24 -7.82 17.81
N THR A 104 -22.41 -8.86 17.74
CA THR A 104 -21.27 -9.09 18.66
C THR A 104 -19.91 -9.15 17.94
N GLU A 105 -19.84 -8.77 16.66
CA GLU A 105 -18.60 -8.77 15.88
C GLU A 105 -17.52 -7.88 16.50
N ILE A 106 -17.91 -6.74 17.08
CA ILE A 106 -16.98 -5.79 17.71
C ILE A 106 -16.39 -6.41 18.97
N GLU A 107 -17.24 -7.00 19.82
CA GLU A 107 -16.85 -7.68 21.05
C GLU A 107 -15.94 -8.87 20.75
N ALA A 108 -16.22 -9.63 19.68
CA ALA A 108 -15.37 -10.73 19.23
C ALA A 108 -13.94 -10.25 18.94
N VAL A 109 -13.80 -9.13 18.23
CA VAL A 109 -12.49 -8.55 17.88
C VAL A 109 -11.70 -8.17 19.13
N HIS A 110 -12.33 -7.40 20.01
CA HIS A 110 -11.64 -6.88 21.20
C HIS A 110 -11.35 -7.97 22.23
N LEU A 111 -12.24 -8.98 22.35
CA LEU A 111 -11.98 -10.16 23.18
C LEU A 111 -10.81 -10.98 22.63
N ALA A 112 -10.72 -11.17 21.30
CA ALA A 112 -9.59 -11.87 20.68
C ALA A 112 -8.25 -11.18 20.98
N ILE A 113 -8.22 -9.84 20.92
CA ILE A 113 -7.03 -9.05 21.25
C ILE A 113 -6.65 -9.23 22.73
N ALA A 114 -7.62 -9.16 23.65
CA ALA A 114 -7.38 -9.36 25.07
C ALA A 114 -6.84 -10.77 25.37
N LEU A 115 -7.43 -11.80 24.76
CA LEU A 115 -6.98 -13.18 24.90
C LEU A 115 -5.57 -13.38 24.33
N ALA A 116 -5.26 -12.78 23.17
CA ALA A 116 -3.92 -12.82 22.60
C ALA A 116 -2.89 -12.12 23.49
N TYR A 117 -3.24 -10.97 24.08
CA TYR A 117 -2.38 -10.23 25.00
C TYR A 117 -2.01 -11.05 26.24
N HIS A 118 -2.96 -11.84 26.76
CA HIS A 118 -2.74 -12.73 27.90
C HIS A 118 -2.17 -14.11 27.54
N GLY A 119 -1.85 -14.36 26.27
CA GLY A 119 -1.30 -15.66 25.82
C GLY A 119 -2.31 -16.81 25.83
N LEU A 120 -3.62 -16.51 25.82
CA LEU A 120 -4.71 -17.48 25.91
C LEU A 120 -5.28 -17.90 24.54
N LEU A 121 -4.86 -17.23 23.45
CA LEU A 121 -5.38 -17.47 22.11
C LEU A 121 -4.35 -18.19 21.22
N ARG A 122 -4.68 -19.39 20.73
CA ARG A 122 -3.86 -20.10 19.75
C ARG A 122 -4.12 -19.60 18.34
N VAL A 123 -3.06 -19.35 17.58
CA VAL A 123 -3.15 -19.00 16.14
C VAL A 123 -2.80 -20.18 15.24
N PRO A 124 -3.44 -20.34 14.07
CA PRO A 124 -3.12 -21.38 13.11
C PRO A 124 -1.89 -21.00 12.28
N SER A 125 -1.24 -22.01 11.69
CA SER A 125 -0.26 -21.77 10.62
C SER A 125 -0.91 -21.12 9.39
N ARG A 126 -0.10 -20.48 8.55
CA ARG A 126 -0.56 -19.88 7.29
C ARG A 126 -1.23 -20.92 6.38
N SER A 127 -0.73 -22.16 6.37
CA SER A 127 -1.29 -23.26 5.58
C SER A 127 -2.65 -23.76 6.06
N GLU A 128 -2.96 -23.58 7.35
CA GLU A 128 -4.23 -24.04 7.95
C GLU A 128 -5.27 -22.91 8.04
N THR A 129 -4.91 -21.70 7.63
CA THR A 129 -5.80 -20.54 7.65
C THR A 129 -6.79 -20.61 6.48
N SER A 130 -8.07 -20.39 6.75
CA SER A 130 -9.13 -20.34 5.74
C SER A 130 -9.57 -18.91 5.46
N ASP A 131 -9.89 -18.62 4.20
CA ASP A 131 -10.52 -17.36 3.81
C ASP A 131 -12.00 -17.27 4.20
N VAL A 132 -12.63 -18.37 4.61
CA VAL A 132 -14.08 -18.44 4.89
C VAL A 132 -14.38 -18.19 6.37
N SER A 133 -13.73 -18.94 7.26
CA SER A 133 -13.91 -18.81 8.71
C SER A 133 -12.58 -18.52 9.41
N PRO A 134 -12.54 -17.61 10.40
CA PRO A 134 -11.33 -17.40 11.20
C PRO A 134 -11.02 -18.59 12.13
N LEU A 135 -11.96 -19.52 12.37
CA LEU A 135 -11.74 -20.69 13.22
C LEU A 135 -11.23 -21.88 12.41
N THR A 136 -10.09 -22.42 12.82
CA THR A 136 -9.52 -23.66 12.29
C THR A 136 -9.80 -24.81 13.27
N LEU A 137 -10.45 -25.87 12.76
CA LEU A 137 -10.74 -27.11 13.48
C LEU A 137 -10.05 -28.27 12.76
N SER A 138 -8.90 -28.69 13.28
CA SER A 138 -8.19 -29.86 12.78
C SER A 138 -8.50 -31.08 13.64
N PRO A 139 -8.59 -32.29 13.07
CA PRO A 139 -8.65 -33.52 13.86
C PRO A 139 -7.38 -33.82 14.64
N SER A 140 -6.22 -33.31 14.19
CA SER A 140 -4.89 -33.63 14.73
C SER A 140 -4.29 -32.52 15.59
N SER A 141 -4.83 -31.30 15.54
CA SER A 141 -4.37 -30.16 16.33
C SER A 141 -5.53 -29.50 17.07
N PRO A 142 -5.27 -28.92 18.26
CA PRO A 142 -6.31 -28.22 19.01
C PRO A 142 -6.85 -27.02 18.22
N PRO A 143 -8.08 -26.53 18.53
CA PRO A 143 -8.67 -25.39 17.85
C PRO A 143 -7.75 -24.17 17.83
N ALA A 144 -7.73 -23.47 16.71
CA ALA A 144 -6.92 -22.26 16.53
C ALA A 144 -7.77 -21.17 15.86
N LEU A 145 -7.52 -19.90 16.21
CA LEU A 145 -8.22 -18.76 15.65
C LEU A 145 -7.25 -17.84 14.89
N SER A 146 -7.56 -17.55 13.63
CA SER A 146 -6.81 -16.60 12.81
C SER A 146 -7.10 -15.16 13.25
N LEU A 147 -6.29 -14.67 14.20
CA LEU A 147 -6.35 -13.28 14.68
C LEU A 147 -6.16 -12.29 13.53
N SER A 148 -5.20 -12.55 12.62
CA SER A 148 -4.92 -11.71 11.46
C SER A 148 -6.13 -11.58 10.51
N THR A 149 -6.86 -12.67 10.26
CA THR A 149 -8.08 -12.65 9.44
C THR A 149 -9.18 -11.83 10.09
N LEU A 150 -9.41 -12.03 11.39
CA LEU A 150 -10.41 -11.30 12.16
C LEU A 150 -10.10 -9.80 12.18
N ILE A 151 -8.85 -9.43 12.46
CA ILE A 151 -8.38 -8.03 12.45
C ILE A 151 -8.56 -7.42 11.06
N TRP A 152 -8.14 -8.10 10.00
CA TRP A 152 -8.26 -7.58 8.64
C TRP A 152 -9.72 -7.35 8.23
N ARG A 153 -10.61 -8.30 8.55
CA ARG A 153 -12.04 -8.20 8.24
C ARG A 153 -12.74 -7.06 8.97
N TYR A 154 -12.27 -6.72 10.15
CA TYR A 154 -12.73 -5.56 10.92
C TYR A 154 -12.21 -4.25 10.29
N VAL A 155 -10.89 -4.11 10.16
CA VAL A 155 -10.29 -2.83 9.72
C VAL A 155 -10.55 -2.49 8.26
N ARG A 156 -10.77 -3.49 7.38
CA ARG A 156 -11.04 -3.24 5.95
C ARG A 156 -12.25 -2.34 5.70
N GLN A 157 -13.16 -2.25 6.68
CA GLN A 157 -14.39 -1.44 6.59
C GLN A 157 -14.07 0.06 6.62
N PHE A 158 -12.99 0.47 7.29
CA PHE A 158 -12.62 1.87 7.49
C PHE A 158 -11.19 2.22 7.05
N VAL A 159 -10.35 1.24 6.67
CA VAL A 159 -8.93 1.44 6.30
C VAL A 159 -8.67 2.55 5.29
N LYS A 160 -9.61 2.79 4.35
CA LYS A 160 -9.47 3.85 3.35
C LYS A 160 -9.54 5.24 3.97
N MET A 161 -10.41 5.42 4.96
CA MET A 161 -10.66 6.69 5.63
C MET A 161 -9.72 6.88 6.83
N ASP A 162 -9.55 5.83 7.64
CA ASP A 162 -8.86 5.88 8.93
C ASP A 162 -7.72 4.85 8.99
N ALA A 163 -6.75 5.00 8.10
CA ALA A 163 -5.60 4.09 7.98
C ALA A 163 -4.74 4.02 9.26
N LYS A 164 -4.66 5.13 10.02
CA LYS A 164 -3.93 5.19 11.29
C LYS A 164 -4.59 4.32 12.36
N GLU A 165 -5.91 4.36 12.47
CA GLU A 165 -6.65 3.51 13.41
C GLU A 165 -6.57 2.05 12.98
N ALA A 166 -6.72 1.76 11.69
CA ALA A 166 -6.57 0.40 11.15
C ALA A 166 -5.19 -0.21 11.49
N LEU A 167 -4.15 0.62 11.45
CA LEU A 167 -2.78 0.21 11.79
C LEU A 167 -2.63 -0.21 13.26
N GLN A 168 -3.32 0.46 14.20
CA GLN A 168 -3.28 0.09 15.63
C GLN A 168 -3.77 -1.33 15.86
N TYR A 169 -4.83 -1.74 15.17
CA TYR A 169 -5.33 -3.11 15.22
C TYR A 169 -4.36 -4.10 14.56
N VAL A 170 -3.68 -3.73 13.47
CA VAL A 170 -2.68 -4.62 12.84
C VAL A 170 -1.49 -4.89 13.77
N TYR A 171 -1.09 -3.93 14.62
CA TYR A 171 -0.04 -4.18 15.62
C TYR A 171 -0.39 -5.31 16.59
N THR A 172 -1.67 -5.54 16.89
CA THR A 172 -2.07 -6.60 17.82
C THR A 172 -1.86 -8.01 17.25
N VAL A 173 -1.69 -8.16 15.94
CA VAL A 173 -1.36 -9.45 15.31
C VAL A 173 -0.01 -9.98 15.82
N CYS A 174 0.92 -9.08 16.14
CA CYS A 174 2.23 -9.43 16.68
C CYS A 174 2.21 -9.85 18.17
N LEU A 175 1.05 -9.84 18.84
CA LEU A 175 0.91 -10.39 20.19
C LEU A 175 1.19 -11.89 20.22
N SER A 176 0.84 -12.62 19.15
CA SER A 176 1.07 -14.07 19.03
C SER A 176 2.47 -14.44 18.52
N ALA A 177 3.42 -13.48 18.48
CA ALA A 177 4.77 -13.70 17.94
C ALA A 177 5.61 -14.71 18.75
N ASP A 178 5.21 -15.03 19.97
CA ASP A 178 5.87 -15.96 20.88
C ASP A 178 5.49 -17.43 20.63
N GLN A 179 4.52 -17.72 19.74
CA GLN A 179 4.05 -19.07 19.42
C GLN A 179 4.96 -19.83 18.42
N GLY A 180 6.28 -19.76 18.61
CA GLY A 180 7.26 -20.50 17.79
C GLY A 180 7.26 -20.09 16.31
N GLU A 181 7.29 -21.07 15.40
CA GLU A 181 7.30 -20.82 13.94
C GLU A 181 6.02 -20.14 13.46
N VAL A 182 4.85 -20.55 13.99
CA VAL A 182 3.58 -19.90 13.66
C VAL A 182 3.58 -18.44 14.09
N GLY A 183 4.22 -18.13 15.22
CA GLY A 183 4.39 -16.74 15.67
C GLY A 183 5.20 -15.88 14.69
N LYS A 184 6.26 -16.43 14.09
CA LYS A 184 7.02 -15.74 13.03
C LYS A 184 6.16 -15.50 11.80
N GLU A 185 5.36 -16.48 11.39
CA GLU A 185 4.41 -16.30 10.27
C GLU A 185 3.41 -15.18 10.56
N GLN A 186 2.90 -15.05 11.80
CA GLN A 186 2.00 -13.95 12.16
C GLN A 186 2.67 -12.58 12.04
N VAL A 187 3.96 -12.46 12.39
CA VAL A 187 4.72 -11.22 12.22
C VAL A 187 4.83 -10.86 10.73
N GLU A 188 5.14 -11.83 9.86
CA GLU A 188 5.19 -11.60 8.42
C GLU A 188 3.82 -11.20 7.84
N ILE A 189 2.73 -11.84 8.31
CA ILE A 189 1.36 -11.48 7.94
C ILE A 189 1.06 -10.04 8.38
N ALA A 190 1.47 -9.64 9.60
CA ALA A 190 1.31 -8.26 10.04
C ALA A 190 2.01 -7.27 9.09
N TRP A 191 3.23 -7.58 8.63
CA TRP A 191 3.92 -6.76 7.62
C TRP A 191 3.20 -6.72 6.27
N GLU A 192 2.58 -7.83 5.83
CA GLU A 192 1.72 -7.86 4.64
C GLU A 192 0.49 -6.95 4.81
N LEU A 193 -0.17 -6.99 5.98
CA LEU A 193 -1.31 -6.14 6.28
C LEU A 193 -0.92 -4.66 6.34
N VAL A 194 0.22 -4.30 6.94
CA VAL A 194 0.74 -2.92 6.92
C VAL A 194 0.93 -2.43 5.49
N ARG A 195 1.55 -3.23 4.62
CA ARG A 195 1.73 -2.88 3.20
C ARG A 195 0.39 -2.70 2.49
N ARG A 196 -0.58 -3.57 2.80
CA ARG A 196 -1.94 -3.46 2.26
C ARG A 196 -2.65 -2.19 2.72
N ILE A 197 -2.47 -1.77 3.97
CA ILE A 197 -2.98 -0.48 4.49
C ILE A 197 -2.37 0.69 3.70
N ILE A 198 -1.04 0.71 3.52
CA ILE A 198 -0.33 1.78 2.78
C ILE A 198 -0.93 1.95 1.37
N VAL A 199 -1.20 0.84 0.68
CA VAL A 199 -1.75 0.84 -0.68
C VAL A 199 -3.23 1.20 -0.71
N LEU A 200 -4.03 0.82 0.29
CA LEU A 200 -5.47 1.10 0.28
C LEU A 200 -5.85 2.47 0.81
N ALA A 201 -5.03 3.05 1.69
CA ALA A 201 -5.25 4.37 2.27
C ALA A 201 -5.44 5.45 1.20
N ASN A 202 -6.27 6.45 1.48
CA ASN A 202 -6.47 7.59 0.59
C ASN A 202 -5.20 8.45 0.54
N SER A 203 -4.79 8.83 -0.67
CA SER A 203 -3.66 9.74 -0.89
C SER A 203 -3.91 11.11 -0.26
N GLY A 204 -2.85 11.77 0.19
CA GLY A 204 -2.93 13.11 0.77
C GLY A 204 -2.12 13.25 2.06
N PRO A 205 -2.35 14.33 2.84
CA PRO A 205 -1.57 14.59 4.06
C PRO A 205 -1.65 13.46 5.09
N ALA A 206 -2.83 12.85 5.27
CA ALA A 206 -3.01 11.72 6.19
C ALA A 206 -2.15 10.50 5.79
N TRP A 207 -1.95 10.28 4.48
CA TRP A 207 -1.07 9.22 3.98
C TRP A 207 0.41 9.55 4.24
N GLU A 208 0.81 10.81 4.07
CA GLU A 208 2.18 11.24 4.39
C GLU A 208 2.49 11.13 5.88
N GLU A 209 1.52 11.43 6.74
CA GLU A 209 1.65 11.21 8.18
C GLU A 209 1.73 9.70 8.53
N LEU A 210 1.09 8.84 7.75
CA LEU A 210 1.13 7.39 7.93
C LEU A 210 2.53 6.83 7.61
N VAL A 211 3.08 7.11 6.43
CA VAL A 211 4.34 6.51 5.96
C VAL A 211 5.59 7.33 6.30
N GLY A 212 5.43 8.63 6.52
CA GLY A 212 6.52 9.59 6.68
C GLY A 212 6.77 10.39 5.40
N GLY A 213 7.70 11.33 5.47
CA GLY A 213 7.97 12.23 4.35
C GLY A 213 9.17 13.12 4.55
N PHE A 214 9.29 14.12 3.69
CA PHE A 214 10.29 15.17 3.77
C PHE A 214 9.59 16.52 3.92
N ARG A 215 10.09 17.35 4.84
CA ARG A 215 9.63 18.73 4.98
C ARG A 215 10.24 19.60 3.87
N ALA A 216 9.75 20.83 3.74
CA ALA A 216 10.25 21.80 2.75
C ALA A 216 11.75 22.13 2.90
N ASP A 217 12.30 21.98 4.10
CA ASP A 217 13.74 22.13 4.39
C ASP A 217 14.58 20.90 3.99
N GLY A 218 13.94 19.82 3.52
CA GLY A 218 14.57 18.55 3.19
C GLY A 218 14.81 17.63 4.39
N SER A 219 14.37 18.00 5.60
CA SER A 219 14.44 17.13 6.76
C SER A 219 13.41 16.00 6.66
N ARG A 220 13.82 14.76 6.95
CA ARG A 220 12.91 13.61 7.02
C ARG A 220 12.07 13.69 8.30
N PHE A 221 10.80 13.32 8.21
CA PHE A 221 9.97 13.04 9.37
C PHE A 221 9.46 11.60 9.32
N SER A 222 9.41 10.98 10.49
CA SER A 222 8.96 9.60 10.65
C SER A 222 7.45 9.51 10.71
N GLY A 223 6.87 8.65 9.87
CA GLY A 223 5.45 8.36 9.90
C GLY A 223 5.04 7.49 11.08
N VAL A 224 3.73 7.32 11.26
CA VAL A 224 3.16 6.48 12.34
C VAL A 224 3.66 5.04 12.25
N ILE A 225 3.84 4.50 11.03
CA ILE A 225 4.31 3.11 10.86
C ILE A 225 5.74 2.94 11.40
N GLU A 226 6.64 3.90 11.13
CA GLU A 226 8.02 3.86 11.63
C GLU A 226 8.08 4.03 13.16
N GLN A 227 7.20 4.87 13.72
CA GLN A 227 7.08 5.03 15.18
C GLN A 227 6.62 3.73 15.87
N GLY A 228 5.69 2.99 15.24
CA GLY A 228 5.22 1.69 15.71
C GLY A 228 6.05 0.49 15.24
N ALA A 229 7.19 0.70 14.56
CA ALA A 229 8.05 -0.40 14.08
C ALA A 229 8.46 -1.41 15.17
N PRO A 230 8.74 -1.00 16.43
CA PRO A 230 9.02 -1.96 17.50
C PRO A 230 7.87 -2.93 17.78
N LEU A 231 6.61 -2.50 17.62
CA LEU A 231 5.42 -3.35 17.78
C LEU A 231 5.31 -4.39 16.66
N LEU A 232 5.83 -4.07 15.47
CA LEU A 232 5.96 -4.98 14.33
C LEU A 232 7.19 -5.89 14.41
N ARG A 233 7.91 -5.89 15.54
CA ARG A 233 9.19 -6.62 15.71
C ARG A 233 10.28 -6.19 14.72
N LEU A 234 10.19 -4.96 14.20
CA LEU A 234 11.21 -4.35 13.34
C LEU A 234 12.08 -3.44 14.19
N THR A 235 13.25 -3.92 14.60
CA THR A 235 14.20 -3.17 15.43
C THR A 235 15.21 -2.37 14.61
N GLU A 236 15.51 -2.83 13.39
CA GLU A 236 16.49 -2.21 12.51
C GLU A 236 15.82 -1.41 11.39
N ALA A 237 16.35 -0.21 11.12
CA ALA A 237 15.89 0.63 10.02
C ALA A 237 16.03 -0.07 8.65
N LYS A 238 17.05 -0.92 8.49
CA LYS A 238 17.25 -1.70 7.26
C LYS A 238 16.08 -2.67 7.02
N GLN A 239 15.67 -3.41 8.06
CA GLN A 239 14.55 -4.34 7.97
C GLN A 239 13.23 -3.62 7.68
N TYR A 240 13.01 -2.45 8.29
CA TYR A 240 11.85 -1.62 8.00
C TYR A 240 11.82 -1.19 6.52
N ASN A 241 12.94 -0.71 6.00
CA ASN A 241 13.05 -0.29 4.60
C ASN A 241 12.79 -1.46 3.63
N GLU A 242 13.41 -2.63 3.88
CA GLU A 242 13.31 -3.79 3.01
C GLU A 242 11.93 -4.47 3.05
N ASN A 243 11.35 -4.65 4.24
CA ASN A 243 10.12 -5.42 4.40
C ASN A 243 8.85 -4.58 4.30
N ILE A 244 8.91 -3.29 4.67
CA ILE A 244 7.75 -2.39 4.61
C ILE A 244 7.86 -1.47 3.40
N LEU A 245 8.84 -0.56 3.35
CA LEU A 245 8.84 0.52 2.35
C LEU A 245 9.03 0.03 0.92
N ILE A 246 10.09 -0.75 0.63
CA ILE A 246 10.41 -1.21 -0.72
C ILE A 246 9.30 -2.12 -1.26
N ARG A 247 8.80 -3.04 -0.43
CA ARG A 247 7.71 -3.94 -0.83
C ARG A 247 6.38 -3.20 -0.96
N ALA A 248 6.08 -2.21 -0.11
CA ALA A 248 4.92 -1.35 -0.29
C ALA A 248 5.01 -0.54 -1.58
N ALA A 249 6.20 -0.03 -1.92
CA ALA A 249 6.44 0.72 -3.15
C ALA A 249 6.13 -0.13 -4.39
N ARG A 250 6.63 -1.37 -4.44
CA ARG A 250 6.29 -2.33 -5.50
C ARG A 250 4.79 -2.59 -5.60
N ASN A 251 4.13 -2.84 -4.46
CA ASN A 251 2.68 -3.02 -4.44
C ASN A 251 1.95 -1.76 -4.95
N SER A 252 2.44 -0.55 -4.63
CA SER A 252 1.89 0.69 -5.17
C SER A 252 2.08 0.80 -6.69
N GLU A 253 3.22 0.37 -7.23
CA GLU A 253 3.45 0.32 -8.69
C GLU A 253 2.48 -0.65 -9.38
N GLU A 254 2.29 -1.85 -8.82
CA GLU A 254 1.34 -2.86 -9.33
C GLU A 254 -0.12 -2.39 -9.29
N ASN A 255 -0.44 -1.40 -8.44
CA ASN A 255 -1.77 -0.81 -8.31
C ASN A 255 -1.90 0.57 -9.00
N ASP A 256 -1.03 0.88 -9.96
CA ASP A 256 -1.01 2.15 -10.71
C ASP A 256 -0.86 3.42 -9.84
N ARG A 257 -0.34 3.28 -8.62
CA ARG A 257 -0.08 4.37 -7.65
C ARG A 257 1.38 4.82 -7.69
N ILE A 258 1.79 5.31 -8.85
CA ILE A 258 3.19 5.65 -9.15
C ILE A 258 3.72 6.77 -8.25
N SER A 259 2.88 7.76 -7.91
CA SER A 259 3.30 8.90 -7.07
C SER A 259 3.67 8.45 -5.66
N GLU A 260 2.86 7.56 -5.09
CA GLU A 260 3.11 6.94 -3.78
C GLU A 260 4.34 6.03 -3.82
N ALA A 261 4.49 5.23 -4.87
CA ALA A 261 5.67 4.38 -5.06
C ALA A 261 6.98 5.18 -5.06
N ILE A 262 7.04 6.29 -5.80
CA ILE A 262 8.20 7.19 -5.85
C ILE A 262 8.53 7.72 -4.44
N LYS A 263 7.51 8.13 -3.68
CA LYS A 263 7.70 8.62 -2.30
C LYS A 263 8.25 7.51 -1.39
N LEU A 264 7.72 6.30 -1.47
CA LEU A 264 8.15 5.16 -0.67
C LEU A 264 9.59 4.73 -1.00
N TYR A 265 9.98 4.67 -2.28
CA TYR A 265 11.37 4.40 -2.67
C TYR A 265 12.33 5.49 -2.18
N ASN A 266 11.92 6.76 -2.24
CA ASN A 266 12.73 7.88 -1.74
C ASN A 266 12.92 7.79 -0.21
N LEU A 267 11.87 7.43 0.54
CA LEU A 267 11.95 7.16 1.97
C LEU A 267 12.87 5.98 2.31
N ALA A 268 12.84 4.92 1.49
CA ALA A 268 13.70 3.75 1.65
C ALA A 268 15.17 4.02 1.30
N GLY A 269 15.47 5.14 0.64
CA GLY A 269 16.82 5.49 0.18
C GLY A 269 17.23 4.82 -1.13
N ASP A 270 16.30 4.21 -1.87
CA ASP A 270 16.56 3.62 -3.18
C ASP A 270 16.49 4.68 -4.29
N TYR A 271 17.48 5.57 -4.30
CA TYR A 271 17.52 6.72 -5.20
C TYR A 271 17.59 6.31 -6.68
N GLY A 272 18.18 5.16 -7.00
CA GLY A 272 18.27 4.67 -8.38
C GLY A 272 16.90 4.33 -8.95
N THR A 273 16.09 3.58 -8.18
CA THR A 273 14.72 3.22 -8.54
C THR A 273 13.83 4.46 -8.58
N VAL A 274 13.96 5.40 -7.64
CA VAL A 274 13.22 6.68 -7.68
C VAL A 274 13.36 7.40 -9.02
N VAL A 275 14.59 7.57 -9.50
CA VAL A 275 14.83 8.30 -10.74
C VAL A 275 14.36 7.49 -11.96
N ALA A 276 14.43 6.15 -11.92
CA ALA A 276 13.86 5.29 -12.96
C ALA A 276 12.33 5.46 -13.04
N CYS A 277 11.63 5.38 -11.91
CA CYS A 277 10.17 5.56 -11.82
C CYS A 277 9.78 6.97 -12.29
N LEU A 278 10.52 8.00 -11.88
CA LEU A 278 10.30 9.38 -12.34
C LEU A 278 10.46 9.53 -13.86
N ALA A 279 11.50 8.92 -14.45
CA ALA A 279 11.72 8.96 -15.89
C ALA A 279 10.58 8.30 -16.67
N THR A 280 10.07 7.17 -16.18
CA THR A 280 8.91 6.48 -16.77
C THR A 280 7.62 7.30 -16.58
N ALA A 281 7.37 7.81 -15.38
CA ALA A 281 6.19 8.60 -15.04
C ALA A 281 6.10 9.88 -15.89
N LEU A 282 7.17 10.69 -15.93
CA LEU A 282 7.23 11.89 -16.77
C LEU A 282 7.16 11.55 -18.25
N GLY A 283 7.80 10.46 -18.66
CA GLY A 283 7.71 9.97 -20.03
C GLY A 283 6.29 9.61 -20.46
N ASN A 284 5.42 9.20 -19.53
CA ASN A 284 4.03 8.88 -19.82
C ASN A 284 3.15 10.14 -19.89
N THR A 285 3.51 11.20 -19.13
CA THR A 285 2.70 12.42 -19.04
C THR A 285 2.99 13.44 -20.15
N ILE A 286 4.18 13.43 -20.77
CA ILE A 286 4.56 14.41 -21.80
C ILE A 286 3.62 14.42 -23.02
N ALA A 287 3.19 13.26 -23.49
CA ALA A 287 2.30 13.15 -24.65
C ALA A 287 0.85 13.55 -24.33
N GLN A 288 0.48 13.65 -23.05
CA GLN A 288 -0.87 14.00 -22.63
C GLN A 288 -1.09 15.51 -22.82
N SER A 289 -1.98 15.84 -23.75
CA SER A 289 -2.37 17.21 -24.06
C SER A 289 -3.48 17.66 -23.11
N GLY A 290 -3.13 18.30 -21.99
CA GLY A 290 -4.12 18.89 -21.08
C GLY A 290 -3.57 19.28 -19.70
N PRO A 291 -4.31 20.11 -18.95
CA PRO A 291 -4.00 20.44 -17.56
C PRO A 291 -4.38 19.26 -16.65
N ASP A 292 -3.61 18.18 -16.71
CA ASP A 292 -3.72 17.10 -15.73
C ASP A 292 -2.98 17.49 -14.44
N GLU A 293 -3.74 17.64 -13.36
CA GLU A 293 -3.21 17.93 -12.02
C GLU A 293 -2.24 16.84 -11.55
N LYS A 294 -2.46 15.58 -11.96
CA LYS A 294 -1.55 14.47 -11.65
C LYS A 294 -0.20 14.64 -12.32
N ALA A 295 -0.18 15.01 -13.60
CA ALA A 295 1.06 15.29 -14.32
C ALA A 295 1.85 16.42 -13.66
N ARG A 296 1.19 17.53 -13.29
CA ARG A 296 1.81 18.65 -12.57
C ARG A 296 2.37 18.24 -11.21
N ASN A 297 1.65 17.39 -10.48
CA ASN A 297 2.14 16.87 -9.19
C ASN A 297 3.40 16.01 -9.36
N ILE A 298 3.47 15.18 -10.41
CA ILE A 298 4.67 14.39 -10.74
C ILE A 298 5.83 15.32 -11.10
N GLU A 299 5.60 16.36 -11.91
CA GLU A 299 6.60 17.35 -12.30
C GLU A 299 7.18 18.12 -11.11
N ARG A 300 6.30 18.58 -10.20
CA ARG A 300 6.71 19.25 -8.96
C ARG A 300 7.57 18.32 -8.10
N THR A 301 7.09 17.09 -7.87
CA THR A 301 7.78 16.08 -7.07
C THR A 301 9.16 15.75 -7.69
N ALA A 302 9.22 15.56 -9.02
CA ALA A 302 10.46 15.30 -9.72
C ALA A 302 11.49 16.44 -9.54
N SER A 303 11.02 17.68 -9.66
CA SER A 303 11.85 18.88 -9.51
C SER A 303 12.40 19.02 -8.09
N GLU A 304 11.59 18.76 -7.08
CA GLU A 304 11.98 18.80 -5.67
C GLU A 304 13.02 17.72 -5.35
N ILE A 305 12.77 16.47 -5.78
CA ILE A 305 13.67 15.34 -5.57
C ILE A 305 15.01 15.57 -6.28
N LEU A 306 15.01 16.00 -7.54
CA LEU A 306 16.25 16.26 -8.28
C LEU A 306 17.10 17.36 -7.65
N ARG A 307 16.47 18.46 -7.21
CA ARG A 307 17.19 19.54 -6.50
C ARG A 307 17.86 19.03 -5.23
N HIS A 308 17.21 18.11 -4.50
CA HIS A 308 17.80 17.49 -3.32
C HIS A 308 18.95 16.53 -3.67
N TYR A 309 18.77 15.69 -4.69
CA TYR A 309 19.80 14.74 -5.14
C TYR A 309 21.02 15.44 -5.73
N GLU A 310 20.85 16.60 -6.35
CA GLU A 310 21.94 17.44 -6.85
C GLU A 310 22.85 17.94 -5.74
N ARG A 311 22.27 18.48 -4.67
CA ARG A 311 23.05 18.97 -3.51
C ARG A 311 23.79 17.84 -2.78
N THR A 312 23.25 16.62 -2.83
CA THR A 312 23.79 15.45 -2.12
C THR A 312 24.60 14.52 -3.02
N ASN A 313 24.75 14.85 -4.31
CA ASN A 313 25.40 14.05 -5.35
C ASN A 313 24.91 12.59 -5.43
N ARG A 314 23.59 12.39 -5.36
CA ARG A 314 22.92 11.07 -5.40
C ARG A 314 22.29 10.76 -6.77
N ALA A 315 22.13 9.47 -7.06
CA ALA A 315 21.47 8.95 -8.28
C ALA A 315 21.97 9.55 -9.61
N VAL A 316 23.29 9.61 -9.78
CA VAL A 316 23.91 10.03 -11.06
C VAL A 316 23.71 8.92 -12.10
N GLY A 317 23.36 9.29 -13.34
CA GLY A 317 23.28 8.35 -14.45
C GLY A 317 22.22 8.69 -15.50
N LYS A 318 22.00 7.74 -16.42
CA LYS A 318 21.11 7.86 -17.58
C LYS A 318 19.66 8.19 -17.20
N ASN A 319 19.15 7.62 -16.11
CA ASN A 319 17.78 7.89 -15.64
C ASN A 319 17.64 9.36 -15.20
N ARG A 320 18.65 9.92 -14.52
CA ARG A 320 18.62 11.31 -14.06
C ARG A 320 18.66 12.28 -15.23
N ASP A 321 19.54 12.02 -16.19
CA ASP A 321 19.61 12.79 -17.43
C ASP A 321 18.26 12.76 -18.18
N ALA A 322 17.61 11.60 -18.22
CA ALA A 322 16.26 11.47 -18.76
C ALA A 322 15.24 12.35 -18.03
N VAL A 323 15.17 12.29 -16.69
CA VAL A 323 14.24 13.13 -15.90
C VAL A 323 14.48 14.62 -16.18
N VAL A 324 15.74 15.08 -16.19
CA VAL A 324 16.08 16.48 -16.48
C VAL A 324 15.61 16.89 -17.87
N LYS A 325 15.87 16.07 -18.90
CA LYS A 325 15.43 16.33 -20.28
C LYS A 325 13.91 16.34 -20.41
N LEU A 326 13.22 15.42 -19.75
CA LEU A 326 11.75 15.32 -19.76
C LEU A 326 11.10 16.55 -19.09
N LEU A 327 11.66 17.04 -17.97
CA LEU A 327 11.19 18.27 -17.32
C LEU A 327 11.37 19.49 -18.22
N LYS A 328 12.52 19.62 -18.90
CA LYS A 328 12.76 20.70 -19.86
C LYS A 328 11.81 20.66 -21.07
N ILE A 329 11.50 19.47 -21.59
CA ILE A 329 10.50 19.32 -22.65
C ILE A 329 9.15 19.86 -22.17
N ARG A 330 8.76 19.55 -20.93
CA ARG A 330 7.50 20.03 -20.35
C ARG A 330 7.48 21.54 -20.14
N GLU A 331 8.56 22.12 -19.62
CA GLU A 331 8.74 23.57 -19.53
C GLU A 331 8.58 24.24 -20.91
N ALA A 332 9.12 23.65 -21.97
CA ALA A 332 8.96 24.16 -23.32
C ALA A 332 7.52 24.05 -23.85
N ILE A 333 6.77 22.98 -23.50
CA ILE A 333 5.34 22.86 -23.81
C ILE A 333 4.56 24.01 -23.16
N GLU A 334 4.80 24.29 -21.88
CA GLU A 334 4.14 25.37 -21.15
C GLU A 334 4.52 26.75 -21.69
N ALA A 335 5.80 26.99 -21.99
CA ALA A 335 6.27 28.24 -22.58
C ALA A 335 5.59 28.51 -23.94
N LYS A 336 5.46 27.49 -24.79
CA LYS A 336 4.73 27.59 -26.06
C LYS A 336 3.25 27.89 -25.83
N ALA A 337 2.58 27.18 -24.93
CA ALA A 337 1.17 27.41 -24.61
C ALA A 337 0.90 28.85 -24.11
N ASN A 338 1.88 29.45 -23.43
CA ASN A 338 1.84 30.84 -22.96
C ASN A 338 2.24 31.89 -24.03
N GLY A 339 2.40 31.50 -25.30
CA GLY A 339 2.76 32.42 -26.39
C GLY A 339 4.21 32.92 -26.36
N ARG A 340 5.11 32.18 -25.70
CA ARG A 340 6.55 32.49 -25.57
C ARG A 340 7.42 31.46 -26.32
N PRO A 341 7.34 31.41 -27.67
CA PRO A 341 8.12 30.48 -28.48
C PRO A 341 9.63 30.68 -28.36
N GLU A 342 10.11 31.89 -28.01
CA GLU A 342 11.53 32.16 -27.79
C GLU A 342 12.08 31.36 -26.61
N ILE A 343 11.37 31.39 -25.48
CA ILE A 343 11.72 30.65 -24.27
C ILE A 343 11.62 29.15 -24.53
N ALA A 344 10.57 28.70 -25.22
CA ALA A 344 10.41 27.30 -25.57
C ALA A 344 11.62 26.79 -26.38
N LEU A 345 12.08 27.57 -27.37
CA LEU A 345 13.24 27.22 -28.19
C LEU A 345 14.53 27.19 -27.38
N GLU A 346 14.77 28.18 -26.52
CA GLU A 346 15.96 28.23 -25.65
C GLU A 346 16.03 27.03 -24.71
N VAL A 347 14.91 26.69 -24.06
CA VAL A 347 14.82 25.53 -23.16
C VAL A 347 15.10 24.25 -23.94
N LEU A 348 14.54 24.07 -25.14
CA LEU A 348 14.78 22.90 -25.99
C LEU A 348 16.23 22.82 -26.47
N GLU A 349 16.86 23.93 -26.83
CA GLU A 349 18.29 23.97 -27.17
C GLU A 349 19.17 23.52 -25.99
N SER A 350 18.81 23.92 -24.77
CA SER A 350 19.53 23.52 -23.56
C SER A 350 19.42 22.03 -23.21
N THR A 351 18.54 21.28 -23.87
CA THR A 351 18.43 19.81 -23.68
C THR A 351 19.49 19.04 -24.47
N ASP A 352 20.09 19.67 -25.48
CA ASP A 352 20.98 19.04 -26.45
C ASP A 352 20.35 17.79 -27.12
N LEU A 353 19.01 17.67 -27.13
CA LEU A 353 18.31 16.55 -27.78
C LEU A 353 18.30 16.69 -29.30
N ILE A 354 18.23 17.93 -29.80
CA ILE A 354 18.08 18.23 -31.22
C ILE A 354 19.30 19.04 -31.69
N PRO A 355 20.07 18.54 -32.67
CA PRO A 355 21.23 19.24 -33.20
C PRO A 355 20.80 20.39 -34.13
N LEU A 356 20.72 21.61 -33.61
CA LEU A 356 20.29 22.81 -34.36
C LEU A 356 21.45 23.63 -34.98
N SER A 357 22.68 23.12 -34.97
CA SER A 357 23.88 23.85 -35.40
C SER A 357 24.09 23.95 -36.92
N GLY A 358 23.41 23.11 -37.70
CA GLY A 358 23.57 22.97 -39.16
C GLY A 358 24.82 22.22 -39.62
N ASP A 359 25.55 21.60 -38.69
CA ASP A 359 26.66 20.70 -38.98
C ASP A 359 26.14 19.28 -39.17
N VAL A 360 26.20 18.78 -40.42
CA VAL A 360 25.69 17.45 -40.79
C VAL A 360 26.39 16.34 -40.00
N ALA A 361 27.68 16.46 -39.69
CA ALA A 361 28.39 15.45 -38.93
C ALA A 361 27.87 15.36 -37.48
N LYS A 362 27.60 16.50 -36.85
CA LYS A 362 26.97 16.55 -35.51
C LYS A 362 25.55 16.00 -35.55
N ILE A 363 24.80 16.28 -36.61
CA ILE A 363 23.43 15.76 -36.77
C ILE A 363 23.43 14.24 -36.87
N THR A 364 24.29 13.66 -37.72
CA THR A 364 24.42 12.20 -37.86
C THR A 364 24.87 11.55 -36.56
N LYS A 365 25.90 12.10 -35.90
CA LYS A 365 26.37 11.61 -34.61
C LYS A 365 25.25 11.60 -33.56
N ARG A 366 24.48 12.68 -33.46
CA ARG A 366 23.38 12.77 -32.49
C ARG A 366 22.25 11.80 -32.80
N ALA A 367 22.00 11.51 -34.07
CA ALA A 367 21.01 10.51 -34.50
C ALA A 367 21.46 9.08 -34.17
N GLU A 368 22.77 8.80 -34.16
CA GLU A 368 23.31 7.53 -33.67
C GLU A 368 23.18 7.41 -32.15
N GLU A 369 23.56 8.47 -31.42
CA GLU A 369 23.45 8.56 -29.95
C GLU A 369 21.99 8.50 -29.46
N PHE A 370 21.01 8.81 -30.32
CA PHE A 370 19.59 8.70 -29.98
C PHE A 370 19.20 7.30 -29.48
N LYS A 371 19.82 6.24 -30.01
CA LYS A 371 19.57 4.85 -29.60
C LYS A 371 20.01 4.58 -28.15
N GLU A 372 21.00 5.34 -27.68
CA GLU A 372 21.55 5.25 -26.33
C GLU A 372 20.80 6.11 -25.32
N LEU A 373 19.81 6.91 -25.73
CA LEU A 373 18.96 7.68 -24.82
C LEU A 373 18.04 6.75 -24.01
N HIS A 374 17.48 7.27 -22.93
CA HIS A 374 16.48 6.53 -22.13
C HIS A 374 15.19 6.31 -22.93
N GLU A 375 14.55 5.15 -22.76
CA GLU A 375 13.34 4.77 -23.54
C GLU A 375 12.23 5.82 -23.42
N SER A 376 12.01 6.37 -22.21
CA SER A 376 11.07 7.48 -21.99
C SER A 376 11.33 8.71 -22.87
N VAL A 377 12.61 9.04 -23.12
CA VAL A 377 12.98 10.16 -23.99
C VAL A 377 12.76 9.76 -25.45
N GLN A 378 13.18 8.55 -25.85
CA GLN A 378 13.01 8.06 -27.21
C GLN A 378 11.52 8.01 -27.61
N ARG A 379 10.64 7.54 -26.73
CA ARG A 379 9.21 7.42 -26.98
C ARG A 379 8.53 8.77 -27.20
N ASN A 380 9.07 9.84 -26.61
CA ASN A 380 8.53 11.21 -26.76
C ASN A 380 9.14 11.97 -27.95
N LEU A 381 9.90 11.32 -28.83
CA LEU A 381 10.45 11.91 -30.06
C LEU A 381 9.40 12.65 -30.89
N GLN A 382 8.22 12.05 -31.02
CA GLN A 382 7.10 12.60 -31.79
C GLN A 382 6.42 13.80 -31.11
N VAL A 383 6.78 14.12 -29.87
CA VAL A 383 6.26 15.28 -29.15
C VAL A 383 7.25 16.44 -29.25
N TYR A 384 8.52 16.22 -28.89
CA TYR A 384 9.47 17.33 -28.81
C TYR A 384 9.99 17.80 -30.17
N LEU A 385 9.97 16.97 -31.23
CA LEU A 385 10.34 17.44 -32.57
C LEU A 385 9.32 18.43 -33.15
N PRO A 386 8.00 18.12 -33.19
CA PRO A 386 6.99 19.11 -33.54
C PRO A 386 7.02 20.34 -32.65
N LEU A 387 7.18 20.16 -31.34
CA LEU A 387 7.28 21.28 -30.39
C LEU A 387 8.42 22.25 -30.76
N THR A 388 9.58 21.71 -31.13
CA THR A 388 10.73 22.52 -31.54
C THR A 388 10.48 23.22 -32.87
N MET A 389 9.85 22.52 -33.83
CA MET A 389 9.50 23.12 -35.12
C MET A 389 8.47 24.24 -34.97
N ASP A 390 7.47 24.04 -34.11
CA ASP A 390 6.48 25.05 -33.78
C ASP A 390 7.10 26.25 -33.06
N ALA A 391 8.06 26.03 -32.16
CA ALA A 391 8.81 27.11 -31.53
C ALA A 391 9.59 27.91 -32.59
N LEU A 392 10.28 27.23 -33.51
CA LEU A 392 10.97 27.90 -34.64
C LEU A 392 10.00 28.69 -35.53
N ALA A 393 8.84 28.13 -35.86
CA ALA A 393 7.81 28.81 -36.65
C ALA A 393 7.24 30.04 -35.91
N GLY A 394 6.97 29.90 -34.60
CA GLY A 394 6.49 30.99 -33.76
C GLY A 394 7.49 32.15 -33.64
N VAL A 395 8.79 31.84 -33.45
CA VAL A 395 9.84 32.86 -33.45
C VAL A 395 9.97 33.50 -34.85
N HIS A 396 9.92 32.71 -35.92
CA HIS A 396 9.96 33.21 -37.30
C HIS A 396 8.84 34.23 -37.56
N GLN A 397 7.59 33.89 -37.20
CA GLN A 397 6.43 34.77 -37.38
C GLN A 397 6.57 36.07 -36.59
N LYS A 398 7.00 35.99 -35.32
CA LYS A 398 7.22 37.19 -34.50
C LYS A 398 8.28 38.11 -35.08
N VAL A 399 9.42 37.57 -35.52
CA VAL A 399 10.51 38.34 -36.14
C VAL A 399 10.07 38.97 -37.47
N LYS A 400 9.25 38.26 -38.26
CA LYS A 400 8.66 38.79 -39.50
C LYS A 400 7.67 39.93 -39.24
N GLY A 401 7.02 39.95 -38.07
CA GLY A 401 6.12 41.02 -37.63
C GLY A 401 6.81 42.22 -36.97
N THR A 402 8.11 42.13 -36.61
CA THR A 402 8.79 43.18 -35.84
C THR A 402 9.41 44.28 -36.72
N MET A 403 9.34 45.52 -36.25
CA MET A 403 9.96 46.72 -36.85
C MET A 403 11.45 46.87 -36.42
N VAL A 404 12.21 45.78 -36.44
CA VAL A 404 13.67 45.79 -36.13
C VAL A 404 14.46 46.17 -37.39
N ALA A 405 15.66 46.74 -37.23
CA ALA A 405 16.57 47.05 -38.33
C ALA A 405 16.76 45.84 -39.28
N ASP A 406 16.68 46.12 -40.58
CA ASP A 406 16.52 45.11 -41.64
C ASP A 406 17.67 44.08 -41.67
N ALA A 407 18.89 44.53 -41.39
CA ALA A 407 20.07 43.65 -41.33
C ALA A 407 20.01 42.62 -40.18
N THR A 408 19.66 43.05 -38.96
CA THR A 408 19.55 42.16 -37.80
C THR A 408 18.38 41.20 -37.96
N ARG A 409 17.26 41.69 -38.51
CA ARG A 409 16.10 40.86 -38.85
C ARG A 409 16.47 39.76 -39.83
N GLN A 410 17.15 40.10 -40.93
CA GLN A 410 17.55 39.13 -41.95
C GLN A 410 18.55 38.09 -41.43
N MET A 411 19.47 38.49 -40.55
CA MET A 411 20.39 37.56 -39.89
C MET A 411 19.64 36.55 -39.01
N THR A 412 18.69 37.01 -38.18
CA THR A 412 17.92 36.12 -37.30
C THR A 412 17.03 35.17 -38.10
N LEU A 413 16.38 35.66 -39.17
CA LEU A 413 15.59 34.81 -40.08
C LEU A 413 16.44 33.73 -40.77
N THR A 414 17.65 34.09 -41.20
CA THR A 414 18.59 33.12 -41.79
C THR A 414 19.01 32.05 -40.79
N SER A 415 19.26 32.45 -39.53
CA SER A 415 19.57 31.52 -38.44
C SER A 415 18.43 30.55 -38.17
N ILE A 416 17.19 31.05 -38.09
CA ILE A 416 16.00 30.22 -37.86
C ILE A 416 15.79 29.21 -39.00
N ARG A 417 15.93 29.65 -40.26
CA ARG A 417 15.86 28.75 -41.44
C ARG A 417 16.93 27.66 -41.38
N LYS A 418 18.16 28.01 -40.94
CA LYS A 418 19.23 27.03 -40.75
C LYS A 418 18.89 26.01 -39.65
N LYS A 419 18.32 26.46 -38.53
CA LYS A 419 17.87 25.58 -37.43
C LYS A 419 16.75 24.64 -37.89
N SER A 420 15.74 25.17 -38.59
CA SER A 420 14.63 24.40 -39.17
C SER A 420 15.12 23.30 -40.11
N ARG A 421 16.02 23.63 -41.04
CA ARG A 421 16.64 22.65 -41.95
C ARG A 421 17.44 21.58 -41.20
N SER A 422 18.15 21.95 -40.14
CA SER A 422 18.90 21.00 -39.31
C SER A 422 17.98 19.99 -38.63
N LEU A 423 16.85 20.48 -38.09
CA LEU A 423 15.80 19.63 -37.52
C LEU A 423 15.23 18.68 -38.57
N MET A 424 14.96 19.15 -39.80
CA MET A 424 14.48 18.29 -40.88
C MET A 424 15.47 17.21 -41.28
N VAL A 425 16.77 17.52 -41.37
CA VAL A 425 17.80 16.51 -41.65
C VAL A 425 17.84 15.47 -40.54
N PHE A 426 17.81 15.90 -39.27
CA PHE A 426 17.76 15.00 -38.12
C PHE A 426 16.51 14.10 -38.12
N ALA A 427 15.33 14.69 -38.36
CA ALA A 427 14.06 13.98 -38.49
C ALA A 427 14.08 12.98 -39.66
N GLY A 428 14.76 13.30 -40.76
CA GLY A 428 14.94 12.43 -41.92
C GLY A 428 15.77 11.18 -41.61
N ILE A 429 16.80 11.30 -40.79
CA ILE A 429 17.60 10.14 -40.32
C ILE A 429 16.74 9.24 -39.42
N LEU A 430 15.89 9.84 -38.57
CA LEU A 430 15.02 9.13 -37.63
C LEU A 430 13.62 8.83 -38.16
N LYS A 431 13.38 8.97 -39.47
CA LYS A 431 12.03 8.91 -40.08
C LYS A 431 11.23 7.65 -39.73
N TYR A 432 11.88 6.49 -39.60
CA TYR A 432 11.22 5.22 -39.27
C TYR A 432 10.86 5.06 -37.78
N ARG A 433 11.25 6.02 -36.93
CA ARG A 433 10.92 6.06 -35.49
C ARG A 433 9.73 7.00 -35.19
N MET A 434 9.13 7.59 -36.21
CA MET A 434 8.02 8.54 -36.10
C MET A 434 6.89 8.17 -37.06
N SER A 435 5.68 8.66 -36.80
CA SER A 435 4.58 8.50 -37.74
C SER A 435 4.81 9.32 -39.03
N PRO A 436 4.30 8.85 -40.18
CA PRO A 436 4.37 9.61 -41.44
C PRO A 436 3.71 11.00 -41.34
N ASP A 437 2.67 11.12 -40.51
CA ASP A 437 1.94 12.38 -40.31
C ASP A 437 2.81 13.42 -39.60
N VAL A 438 3.57 13.00 -38.58
CA VAL A 438 4.51 13.88 -37.88
C VAL A 438 5.61 14.36 -38.83
N TYR A 439 6.17 13.48 -39.65
CA TYR A 439 7.19 13.87 -40.62
C TYR A 439 6.65 14.84 -41.68
N SER A 440 5.45 14.57 -42.20
CA SER A 440 4.75 15.44 -43.15
C SER A 440 4.45 16.82 -42.55
N TYR A 441 4.04 16.85 -41.28
CA TYR A 441 3.79 18.08 -40.53
C TYR A 441 5.05 18.93 -40.38
N LEU A 442 6.17 18.31 -39.97
CA LEU A 442 7.47 18.98 -39.88
C LEU A 442 7.90 19.56 -41.23
N ALA A 443 7.76 18.79 -42.31
CA ALA A 443 8.11 19.25 -43.66
C ALA A 443 7.28 20.45 -44.11
N ARG A 444 5.98 20.47 -43.80
CA ARG A 444 5.10 21.61 -44.10
C ARG A 444 5.57 22.88 -43.38
N LEU A 445 5.86 22.79 -42.08
CA LEU A 445 6.35 23.93 -41.30
C LEU A 445 7.74 24.42 -41.76
N ASP A 446 8.64 23.51 -42.18
CA ASP A 446 9.94 23.90 -42.73
C ASP A 446 9.79 24.76 -43.99
N VAL A 447 8.84 24.39 -44.88
CA VAL A 447 8.52 25.17 -46.08
C VAL A 447 7.95 26.53 -45.70
N GLU A 448 7.05 26.60 -44.71
CA GLU A 448 6.50 27.88 -44.22
C GLU A 448 7.58 28.79 -43.61
N ILE A 449 8.59 28.24 -42.95
CA ILE A 449 9.74 29.00 -42.41
C ILE A 449 10.71 29.41 -43.54
N ALA A 450 10.81 28.62 -44.60
CA ALA A 450 11.66 28.94 -45.74
C ALA A 450 11.13 30.12 -46.58
N LEU A 451 9.81 30.33 -46.60
CA LEU A 451 9.09 31.41 -47.30
C LEU A 451 9.09 32.74 -46.49
#